data_AF-A0A1C7M4Q9-F1
#
_entry.id   AF-A0A1C7M4Q9-F1
#
_cell.length_a   1.000
_cell.length_b   1.000
_cell.length_c   1.000
_cell.angle_alpha   90.00
_cell.angle_beta   90.00
_cell.angle_gamma   90.00
#
_symmetry.space_group_name_H-M   'P 1'
#
loop_
_entity.id
_entity.type
_entity.pdbx_description
1 polymer ?
#
loop_
_entity_poly.entity_id
_entity_poly.type
_entity_poly.pdbx_seq_one_letter_code
_entity_poly.pdbx_strand_id
1 'polypeptide(L)'
;MPNLLHQLHKGFFKDHTILWAIADIAEDAIEVNYHFKAMLIHSTLQHFKKDISLVSQWIETEYKNMEKVFLGILTNAPDLIML
;
A
#
# COMPACT_ATOMS: atom_id res chain seq x y z
N MET A 1 27.65 6.20 7.54
CA MET A 1 26.64 6.86 8.40
C MET A 1 25.27 6.34 8.01
N PRO A 2 24.39 6.01 8.97
CA PRO A 2 23.02 5.65 8.65
C PRO A 2 22.34 6.85 7.98
N ASN A 3 21.69 6.60 6.84
CA ASN A 3 20.93 7.64 6.16
C ASN A 3 19.57 7.77 6.84
N LEU A 4 19.34 8.90 7.52
CA LEU A 4 18.10 9.18 8.26
C LEU A 4 16.86 9.12 7.35
N LEU A 5 16.96 9.60 6.11
CA LEU A 5 15.88 9.55 5.14
C LEU A 5 15.53 8.10 4.75
N HIS A 6 16.56 7.25 4.60
CA HIS A 6 16.35 5.84 4.33
C HIS A 6 15.65 5.14 5.50
N GLN A 7 16.04 5.45 6.74
CA GLN A 7 15.41 4.88 7.94
C GLN A 7 13.97 5.35 8.12
N LEU A 8 13.69 6.62 7.84
CA LEU A 8 12.33 7.17 7.92
C LEU A 8 11.44 6.52 6.86
N HIS A 9 11.88 6.44 5.61
CA HIS A 9 11.11 5.78 4.55
C HIS A 9 10.89 4.29 4.83
N LYS A 10 11.91 3.56 5.31
CA LYS A 10 11.82 2.11 5.54
C LYS A 10 11.11 1.72 6.82
N GLY A 11 11.27 2.48 7.91
CA GLY A 11 10.69 2.13 9.20
C GLY A 11 9.34 2.81 9.45
N PHE A 12 9.21 4.09 9.13
CA PHE A 12 7.98 4.82 9.42
C PHE A 12 6.87 4.47 8.42
N PHE A 13 7.16 4.57 7.13
CA PHE A 13 6.12 4.39 6.10
C PHE A 13 5.71 2.93 5.98
N LYS A 14 6.69 2.02 5.89
CA LYS A 14 6.45 0.58 5.74
C LYS A 14 5.76 -0.04 6.93
N ASP A 15 6.21 0.26 8.14
CA ASP A 15 5.82 -0.50 9.32
C ASP A 15 4.69 0.17 10.12
N HIS A 16 4.44 1.48 9.93
CA HIS A 16 3.44 2.21 10.72
C HIS A 16 2.37 2.90 9.88
N THR A 17 2.74 3.69 8.86
CA THR A 17 1.77 4.53 8.12
C THR A 17 0.65 3.71 7.46
N ILE A 18 1.00 2.58 6.84
CA ILE A 18 0.00 1.72 6.18
C ILE A 18 -0.93 1.09 7.21
N LEU A 19 -0.38 0.54 8.29
CA LEU A 19 -1.18 -0.10 9.33
C LEU A 19 -2.17 0.89 9.97
N TRP A 20 -1.72 2.10 10.26
CA TRP A 20 -2.58 3.14 10.83
C TRP A 20 -3.66 3.59 9.86
N ALA A 21 -3.32 3.80 8.58
CA ALA A 21 -4.31 4.19 7.58
C ALA A 21 -5.39 3.11 7.38
N ILE A 22 -5.00 1.82 7.41
CA ILE A 22 -5.96 0.71 7.32
C ILE A 22 -6.88 0.69 8.55
N ALA A 23 -6.31 0.85 9.74
CA ALA A 23 -7.07 0.84 10.99
C ALA A 23 -8.02 2.05 11.14
N ASP A 24 -7.71 3.19 10.51
CA ASP A 24 -8.53 4.40 10.53
C ASP A 24 -9.70 4.32 9.54
N ILE A 25 -9.47 3.73 8.35
CA ILE A 25 -10.47 3.68 7.28
C ILE A 25 -11.47 2.53 7.46
N ALA A 26 -11.05 1.39 7.99
CA ALA A 26 -11.90 0.20 8.08
C ALA A 26 -11.72 -0.53 9.42
N GLU A 27 -12.84 -0.85 10.07
CA GLU A 27 -12.87 -1.57 11.35
C GLU A 27 -12.25 -2.98 11.25
N ASP A 28 -12.31 -3.62 10.07
CA ASP A 28 -11.85 -4.98 9.83
C ASP A 28 -11.01 -5.17 8.54
N ALA A 29 -10.48 -4.08 7.98
CA ALA A 29 -9.68 -4.04 6.75
C ALA A 29 -10.37 -4.60 5.48
N ILE A 30 -11.65 -5.01 5.53
CA ILE A 30 -12.35 -5.64 4.39
C ILE A 30 -12.42 -4.68 3.20
N GLU A 31 -12.81 -3.44 3.44
CA GLU A 31 -12.96 -2.43 2.38
C GLU A 31 -11.61 -2.08 1.71
N VAL A 32 -10.57 -1.88 2.52
CA VAL A 32 -9.20 -1.65 2.03
C VAL A 32 -8.71 -2.83 1.19
N ASN A 33 -8.94 -4.06 1.67
CA ASN A 33 -8.58 -5.28 0.95
C ASN A 33 -9.31 -5.40 -0.39
N TYR A 34 -10.58 -5.02 -0.43
CA TYR A 34 -11.37 -4.98 -1.66
C TYR A 34 -10.80 -3.97 -2.66
N HIS A 35 -10.52 -2.72 -2.23
CA HIS A 35 -9.91 -1.70 -3.10
C HIS A 35 -8.53 -2.12 -3.59
N PHE A 36 -7.71 -2.71 -2.72
CA PHE A 36 -6.37 -3.18 -3.09
C PHE A 36 -6.41 -4.25 -4.17
N LYS A 37 -7.36 -5.19 -4.09
CA LYS A 37 -7.59 -6.21 -5.11
C LYS A 37 -8.26 -5.66 -6.38
N ALA A 38 -9.04 -4.59 -6.27
CA ALA A 38 -9.70 -3.95 -7.40
C ALA A 38 -8.76 -3.05 -8.24
N MET A 39 -7.53 -2.82 -7.78
CA MET A 39 -6.54 -2.01 -8.49
C MET A 39 -6.30 -2.52 -9.92
N LEU A 40 -6.36 -1.58 -10.87
CA LEU A 40 -6.20 -1.86 -12.28
C LEU A 40 -4.85 -2.49 -12.60
N ILE A 41 -4.89 -3.41 -13.56
CA ILE A 41 -3.69 -4.03 -14.11
C ILE A 41 -3.09 -3.04 -15.12
N HIS A 42 -1.96 -2.45 -14.76
CA HIS A 42 -1.20 -1.57 -15.65
C HIS A 42 0.25 -2.03 -15.77
N SER A 43 0.90 -1.77 -16.90
CA SER A 43 2.29 -2.23 -17.14
C SER A 43 3.31 -1.73 -16.11
N THR A 44 3.00 -0.62 -15.44
CA THR A 44 3.86 0.01 -14.41
C THR A 44 3.42 -0.27 -12.96
N LEU A 45 2.30 -0.97 -12.77
CA LEU A 45 1.70 -1.31 -11.48
C LEU A 45 1.60 -2.83 -11.32
N GLN A 46 1.89 -3.32 -10.12
CA GLN A 46 1.73 -4.73 -9.82
C GLN A 46 0.32 -4.99 -9.28
N HIS A 47 -0.35 -5.98 -9.84
CA HIS A 47 -1.61 -6.45 -9.28
C HIS A 47 -1.36 -7.39 -8.11
N PHE A 48 -2.01 -7.12 -6.98
CA PHE A 48 -1.85 -7.88 -5.75
C PHE A 48 -3.04 -8.82 -5.54
N LYS A 49 -2.77 -10.12 -5.50
CA LYS A 49 -3.80 -11.16 -5.30
C LYS A 49 -4.12 -11.42 -3.82
N LYS A 50 -3.20 -11.06 -2.92
CA LYS A 50 -3.34 -11.24 -1.48
C LYS A 50 -3.87 -9.96 -0.84
N ASP A 51 -4.61 -10.13 0.25
CA ASP A 51 -5.05 -9.04 1.11
C ASP A 51 -3.85 -8.26 1.67
N ILE A 52 -3.95 -6.94 1.69
CA ILE A 52 -2.88 -6.06 2.20
C ILE A 52 -2.65 -6.33 3.69
N SER A 53 -3.71 -6.69 4.42
CA SER A 53 -3.64 -7.04 5.84
C SER A 53 -2.89 -8.36 6.13
N LEU A 54 -2.71 -9.23 5.13
CA LEU A 54 -2.00 -10.50 5.28
C LEU A 54 -0.50 -10.40 4.95
N VAL A 55 -0.02 -9.24 4.50
CA VAL A 55 1.38 -9.06 4.14
C VAL A 55 2.18 -8.62 5.37
N SER A 56 2.74 -9.59 6.08
CA SER A 56 3.60 -9.36 7.25
C SER A 56 5.03 -8.91 6.89
N GLN A 57 5.48 -9.20 5.66
CA GLN A 57 6.80 -8.81 5.15
C GLN A 57 6.71 -8.46 3.67
N TRP A 58 7.03 -7.21 3.35
CA TRP A 58 7.16 -6.78 1.96
C TRP A 58 8.59 -6.92 1.45
N ILE A 59 8.74 -7.51 0.26
CA ILE A 59 9.97 -7.40 -0.54
C ILE A 59 10.04 -5.97 -1.09
N GLU A 60 11.25 -5.41 -1.26
CA GLU A 60 11.42 -4.00 -1.65
C GLU A 60 10.67 -3.61 -2.94
N THR A 61 10.66 -4.49 -3.94
CA THR A 61 9.94 -4.27 -5.19
C THR A 61 8.42 -4.25 -4.99
N GLU A 62 7.88 -5.18 -4.19
CA GLU A 62 6.45 -5.25 -3.89
C GLU A 62 6.01 -4.02 -3.09
N TYR A 63 6.84 -3.61 -2.13
CA TYR A 63 6.60 -2.43 -1.32
C TYR A 63 6.52 -1.15 -2.18
N LYS A 64 7.48 -0.93 -3.08
CA LYS A 64 7.47 0.21 -4.01
C LYS A 64 6.25 0.20 -4.94
N ASN A 65 5.76 -0.98 -5.33
CA ASN A 65 4.55 -1.08 -6.14
C ASN A 65 3.28 -0.81 -5.32
N MET A 66 3.25 -1.22 -4.05
CA MET A 66 2.14 -0.90 -3.15
C MET A 66 2.10 0.61 -2.84
N GLU A 67 3.25 1.26 -2.63
CA GLU A 67 3.32 2.71 -2.40
C GLU A 67 2.66 3.52 -3.54
N LYS A 68 2.82 3.09 -4.79
CA LYS A 68 2.20 3.75 -5.95
C LYS A 68 0.67 3.70 -5.92
N VAL A 69 0.12 2.59 -5.46
CA VAL A 69 -1.34 2.38 -5.45
C VAL A 69 -1.99 2.82 -4.14
N PHE A 70 -1.19 3.05 -3.08
CA PHE A 70 -1.65 3.31 -1.72
C PHE A 70 -2.72 4.40 -1.64
N LEU A 71 -2.48 5.57 -2.25
CA LEU A 71 -3.45 6.68 -2.22
C LEU A 71 -4.79 6.31 -2.89
N GLY A 72 -4.74 5.53 -3.97
CA GLY A 72 -5.95 5.05 -4.64
C GLY A 72 -6.74 4.05 -3.78
N ILE A 73 -6.05 3.24 -2.95
CA ILE A 73 -6.71 2.33 -1.99
C ILE A 73 -7.51 3.13 -0.97
N LEU A 74 -6.91 4.20 -0.42
CA LEU A 74 -7.52 5.02 0.63
C LEU A 74 -8.70 5.85 0.13
N THR A 75 -8.67 6.26 -1.15
CA THR A 75 -9.68 7.15 -1.74
C THR A 75 -10.79 6.42 -2.49
N ASN A 76 -10.75 5.07 -2.52
CA ASN A 76 -11.62 4.23 -3.36
C ASN A 76 -11.63 4.70 -4.83
N ALA A 77 -10.46 5.11 -5.34
CA ALA A 77 -10.31 5.67 -6.67
C ALA A 77 -9.26 4.87 -7.45
N PRO A 78 -9.64 3.74 -8.07
CA PRO A 78 -8.71 2.85 -8.75
C PRO A 78 -8.00 3.49 -9.96
N ASP A 79 -8.57 4.58 -10.49
CA ASP A 79 -8.05 5.33 -11.65
C ASP A 79 -7.15 6.53 -11.27
N LEU A 80 -7.15 6.95 -10.00
CA LEU A 80 -6.45 8.18 -9.55
C LEU A 80 -4.92 8.12 -9.73
N ILE A 81 -4.39 6.91 -9.93
CA ILE A 81 -2.95 6.63 -10.03
C ILE A 81 -2.41 6.93 -11.44
N MET A 82 -3.29 7.31 -12.38
CA MET A 82 -2.97 7.55 -13.80
C MET A 82 -2.95 9.03 -14.22
N LEU A 83 -3.01 9.98 -13.27
CA LEU A 83 -2.84 11.43 -13.49
C LEU A 83 -1.44 11.90 -13.09
#